data_AF-A0A369LS67-F1
#
_entry.id   AF-A0A369LS67-F1
#
_cell.length_a   1.000
_cell.length_b   1.000
_cell.length_c   1.000
_cell.angle_alpha   90.00
_cell.angle_beta   90.00
_cell.angle_gamma   90.00
#
_symmetry.space_group_name_H-M   'P 1'
#
loop_
_entity.id
_entity.type
_entity.pdbx_description
1 polymer ?
#
loop_
_entity_poly.entity_id
_entity_poly.type
_entity_poly.pdbx_seq_one_letter_code
_entity_poly.pdbx_strand_id
1 'polypeptide(L)'
;MTIRRIAVLRSCKPAHKTTLRMTEACDVGKGMPVAEANVYSVYIMSNARRTVLYIGVTNDLARRVVEHKSHAFKGFTDRYNATELVYCESCGRIEDAITREKQLKGWSRKKKEALVERLNPQWRDLSVEAPVQDPVVGRFAPSPTGRMHAGNVFAALVAWLVAKSQDGRVVLRIEDLDAERSKPAFVDAAQRDFERLGLTWDEGPYFQHDRTEAYRAAFDELQKRGLAYPCFCTRADLHAASAPHRGEKPVYPGTCRRLSDDERAARARDRAPAQRLVVPDREVAFVDQVQGAYAQNLARDCGDFLVRRSDGAFAYQLAVVVDDAEQGVSSVVRGVDLLCSTPQQIYLQELLGLPHPRYAHVPLIVAERDRRLSKRDRDAALDALLARFKTPEGVIGHIAGITGLAPTCDPATPEELLETFDLAALPTIFDDLVQVRWR
;
A
#
# COMPACT_ATOMS: atom_id res chain seq x y z
N MET A 1 -40.67 38.99 -6.10
CA MET A 1 -41.62 38.54 -7.14
C MET A 1 -41.04 38.93 -8.50
N THR A 2 -40.48 37.97 -9.25
CA THR A 2 -41.10 37.45 -10.50
C THR A 2 -40.63 38.31 -11.69
N ILE A 3 -40.02 37.88 -12.81
CA ILE A 3 -39.67 36.59 -13.41
C ILE A 3 -38.90 36.89 -14.74
N ARG A 4 -38.04 35.96 -15.18
CA ARG A 4 -37.63 35.58 -16.58
C ARG A 4 -36.79 36.48 -17.52
N ARG A 5 -35.63 35.90 -17.87
CA ARG A 5 -35.13 35.45 -19.20
C ARG A 5 -35.39 36.34 -20.43
N ILE A 6 -34.29 36.70 -21.12
CA ILE A 6 -34.16 36.61 -22.59
C ILE A 6 -32.75 36.13 -22.94
N ALA A 7 -32.64 35.04 -23.70
CA ALA A 7 -31.45 34.64 -24.43
C ALA A 7 -31.89 34.03 -25.77
N VAL A 8 -31.45 34.60 -26.89
CA VAL A 8 -31.52 33.99 -28.22
C VAL A 8 -30.35 34.51 -29.06
N LEU A 9 -29.86 33.64 -29.94
CA LEU A 9 -29.02 33.83 -31.14
C LEU A 9 -27.50 33.71 -30.91
N ARG A 10 -26.70 33.05 -31.75
CA ARG A 10 -26.88 32.12 -32.88
C ARG A 10 -25.49 31.52 -33.18
N SER A 11 -25.49 30.39 -33.87
CA SER A 11 -24.33 29.62 -34.33
C SER A 11 -23.37 30.34 -35.28
N CYS A 12 -22.07 30.01 -35.21
CA CYS A 12 -21.21 29.87 -36.40
C CYS A 12 -19.96 29.00 -36.08
N LYS A 13 -19.69 27.98 -36.90
CA LYS A 13 -18.41 27.24 -37.02
C LYS A 13 -17.70 27.70 -38.31
N PRO A 14 -16.47 27.26 -38.62
CA PRO A 14 -15.21 27.35 -37.88
C PRO A 14 -14.12 28.03 -38.74
N ALA A 15 -13.03 28.52 -38.15
CA ALA A 15 -11.84 28.91 -38.91
C ALA A 15 -10.59 28.25 -38.33
N HIS A 16 -9.94 27.44 -39.15
CA HIS A 16 -8.64 26.83 -38.89
C HIS A 16 -7.57 27.89 -38.66
N LYS A 17 -6.90 27.83 -37.50
CA LYS A 17 -5.51 28.29 -37.36
C LYS A 17 -4.71 27.28 -36.55
N THR A 18 -3.78 26.69 -37.29
CA THR A 18 -2.56 25.97 -36.93
C THR A 18 -2.03 26.28 -35.53
N THR A 19 -1.86 25.24 -34.72
CA THR A 19 -1.10 25.31 -33.45
C THR A 19 -0.15 24.12 -33.39
N LEU A 20 1.14 24.42 -33.20
CA LEU A 20 2.19 23.47 -32.86
C LEU A 20 1.73 22.62 -31.66
N ARG A 21 1.82 21.30 -31.79
CA ARG A 21 1.47 20.33 -30.75
C ARG A 21 2.67 20.09 -29.83
N MET A 22 2.54 20.50 -28.57
CA MET A 22 3.32 19.97 -27.46
C MET A 22 2.63 18.73 -26.89
N THR A 23 3.44 17.72 -26.59
CA THR A 23 3.10 16.42 -26.01
C THR A 23 2.90 16.55 -24.50
N GLU A 24 1.71 16.23 -23.99
CA GLU A 24 1.39 16.27 -22.56
C GLU A 24 1.33 14.87 -21.94
N ALA A 25 2.10 14.73 -20.85
CA ALA A 25 2.01 13.69 -19.84
C ALA A 25 0.71 13.86 -19.03
N CYS A 26 0.24 12.76 -18.44
CA CYS A 26 -0.97 12.72 -17.63
C CYS A 26 -1.00 13.86 -16.60
N ASP A 27 -2.01 14.72 -16.72
CA ASP A 27 -2.31 15.85 -15.86
C ASP A 27 -2.68 15.32 -14.47
N VAL A 28 -1.69 15.31 -13.57
CA VAL A 28 -1.92 15.16 -12.13
C VAL A 28 -2.57 16.47 -11.69
N GLY A 29 -3.89 16.48 -11.68
CA GLY A 29 -4.68 17.65 -11.34
C GLY A 29 -4.15 18.29 -10.07
N LYS A 30 -3.85 19.59 -10.15
CA LYS A 30 -3.64 20.44 -8.97
C LYS A 30 -4.83 20.23 -8.04
N GLY A 31 -4.60 19.47 -6.96
CA GLY A 31 -5.60 19.25 -5.94
C GLY A 31 -6.08 20.60 -5.42
N MET A 32 -7.38 20.86 -5.57
CA MET A 32 -8.08 21.60 -4.53
C MET A 32 -7.77 20.91 -3.19
N PRO A 33 -7.57 21.64 -2.08
CA PRO A 33 -7.23 21.02 -0.81
C PRO A 33 -8.37 20.07 -0.42
N VAL A 34 -8.11 18.78 -0.56
CA VAL A 34 -8.99 17.72 -0.06
C VAL A 34 -8.75 17.72 1.44
N ALA A 35 -9.77 18.14 2.20
CA ALA A 35 -9.72 18.15 3.65
C ALA A 35 -9.24 16.78 4.15
N GLU A 36 -8.20 16.78 4.98
CA GLU A 36 -7.71 15.58 5.68
C GLU A 36 -8.91 14.75 6.16
N ALA A 37 -8.92 13.46 5.86
CA ALA A 37 -9.90 12.55 6.43
C ALA A 37 -9.65 12.47 7.94
N ASN A 38 -10.26 13.40 8.67
CA ASN A 38 -10.12 13.53 10.11
C ASN A 38 -10.59 12.22 10.78
N VAL A 39 -9.67 11.47 11.37
CA VAL A 39 -10.02 10.36 12.28
C VAL A 39 -10.39 10.97 13.61
N TYR A 40 -11.65 10.82 14.03
CA TYR A 40 -12.12 11.32 15.31
C TYR A 40 -11.94 10.24 16.37
N SER A 41 -11.41 10.58 17.53
CA SER A 41 -11.20 9.67 18.64
C SER A 41 -12.06 10.07 19.82
N VAL A 42 -12.70 9.08 20.47
CA VAL A 42 -13.25 9.23 21.83
C VAL A 42 -12.27 8.62 22.80
N TYR A 43 -11.95 9.33 23.88
CA TYR A 43 -10.92 8.90 24.83
C TYR A 43 -11.33 9.12 26.28
N ILE A 44 -10.69 8.37 27.18
CA ILE A 44 -10.82 8.54 28.63
C ILE A 44 -9.44 8.83 29.22
N MET A 45 -9.32 9.97 29.90
CA MET A 45 -8.17 10.31 30.74
C MET A 45 -8.48 10.06 32.21
N SER A 46 -7.50 9.59 32.96
CA SER A 46 -7.57 9.36 34.39
C SER A 46 -6.39 10.02 35.11
N ASN A 47 -6.48 10.09 36.44
CA ASN A 47 -5.33 10.38 37.29
C ASN A 47 -4.73 9.08 37.84
N ALA A 48 -3.50 9.15 38.37
CA ALA A 48 -2.77 8.00 38.93
C ALA A 48 -3.53 7.25 40.03
N ARG A 49 -4.41 7.95 40.78
CA ARG A 49 -5.26 7.35 41.83
C ARG A 49 -6.56 6.77 41.29
N ARG A 50 -6.80 6.88 39.98
CA ARG A 50 -8.00 6.44 39.24
C ARG A 50 -9.30 7.04 39.76
N THR A 51 -9.26 8.15 40.48
CA THR A 51 -10.45 8.74 41.10
C THR A 51 -11.31 9.53 40.13
N VAL A 52 -10.77 9.93 38.97
CA VAL A 52 -11.47 10.74 37.97
C VAL A 52 -11.39 10.09 36.60
N LEU A 53 -12.49 10.13 35.84
CA LEU A 53 -12.54 9.70 34.45
C LEU A 53 -13.04 10.89 33.62
N TYR A 54 -12.11 11.57 32.94
CA TYR A 54 -12.43 12.61 31.98
C TYR A 54 -12.67 11.97 30.61
N ILE A 55 -13.73 12.37 29.91
CA ILE A 55 -14.13 11.79 28.63
C ILE A 55 -14.17 12.93 27.60
N GLY A 56 -13.50 12.74 26.47
CA GLY A 56 -13.45 13.75 25.41
C GLY A 56 -13.50 13.15 24.01
N VAL A 57 -13.72 14.05 23.04
CA VAL A 57 -13.55 13.81 21.60
C VAL A 57 -12.45 14.71 21.05
N THR A 58 -11.68 14.23 20.08
CA THR A 58 -10.67 15.01 19.36
C THR A 58 -10.45 14.42 17.96
N ASN A 59 -10.03 15.22 16.99
CA ASN A 59 -9.50 14.73 15.71
C ASN A 59 -7.97 14.54 15.73
N ASP A 60 -7.33 14.88 16.85
CA ASP A 60 -5.90 14.70 17.09
C ASP A 60 -5.69 14.23 18.54
N LEU A 61 -5.58 12.91 18.73
CA LEU A 61 -5.47 12.30 20.05
C LEU A 61 -4.10 12.58 20.68
N ALA A 62 -3.03 12.50 19.89
CA ALA A 62 -1.67 12.70 20.37
C ALA A 62 -1.48 14.11 20.92
N ARG A 63 -1.86 15.13 20.14
CA ARG A 63 -1.84 16.52 20.60
C ARG A 63 -2.70 16.71 21.84
N ARG A 64 -3.92 16.15 21.85
CA ARG A 64 -4.83 16.36 22.97
C ARG A 64 -4.33 15.73 24.27
N VAL A 65 -3.67 14.58 24.20
CA VAL A 65 -3.01 13.97 25.36
C VAL A 65 -1.86 14.85 25.86
N VAL A 66 -1.03 15.39 24.95
CA VAL A 66 0.03 16.35 25.33
C VAL A 66 -0.55 17.58 26.02
N GLU A 67 -1.65 18.14 25.52
CA GLU A 67 -2.34 19.29 26.12
C GLU A 67 -2.83 18.99 27.55
N HIS A 68 -3.33 17.77 27.81
CA HIS A 68 -3.71 17.35 29.17
C HIS A 68 -2.49 17.17 30.07
N LYS A 69 -1.44 16.49 29.59
CA LYS A 69 -0.20 16.25 30.35
C LYS A 69 0.57 17.52 30.70
N SER A 70 0.53 18.51 29.81
CA SER A 70 1.21 19.81 29.98
C SER A 70 0.37 20.85 30.71
N HIS A 71 -0.86 20.52 31.11
CA HIS A 71 -1.80 21.47 31.71
C HIS A 71 -2.01 22.73 30.84
N ALA A 72 -1.99 22.57 29.51
CA ALA A 72 -2.03 23.67 28.54
C ALA A 72 -3.29 24.55 28.67
N PHE A 73 -4.38 24.00 29.23
CA PHE A 73 -5.63 24.72 29.47
C PHE A 73 -6.06 24.57 30.93
N LYS A 74 -6.32 25.71 31.60
CA LYS A 74 -6.93 25.73 32.94
C LYS A 74 -8.37 25.20 32.88
N GLY A 75 -8.68 24.17 33.64
CA GLY A 75 -9.97 23.49 33.56
C GLY A 75 -10.13 22.27 34.46
N PHE A 76 -11.07 21.39 34.12
CA PHE A 76 -11.38 20.17 34.90
C PHE A 76 -10.19 19.21 34.95
N THR A 77 -9.52 18.96 33.83
CA THR A 77 -8.39 18.02 33.76
C THR A 77 -7.16 18.53 34.49
N ASP A 78 -6.94 19.84 34.48
CA ASP A 78 -5.93 20.54 35.29
C ASP A 78 -6.21 20.39 36.79
N ARG A 79 -7.46 20.66 37.23
CA ARG A 79 -7.87 20.57 38.64
C ARG A 79 -7.70 19.17 39.25
N TYR A 80 -7.87 18.12 38.44
CA TYR A 80 -7.88 16.73 38.91
C TYR A 80 -6.67 15.91 38.47
N ASN A 81 -5.70 16.53 37.80
CA ASN A 81 -4.50 15.90 37.27
C ASN A 81 -4.80 14.65 36.42
N ALA A 82 -5.77 14.77 35.50
CA ALA A 82 -6.19 13.67 34.62
C ALA A 82 -5.25 13.57 33.40
N THR A 83 -4.05 13.04 33.64
CA THR A 83 -2.92 13.04 32.69
C THR A 83 -2.62 11.69 32.06
N GLU A 84 -3.27 10.61 32.49
CA GLU A 84 -3.05 9.24 31.98
C GLU A 84 -4.15 8.85 30.98
N LEU A 85 -3.79 8.47 29.76
CA LEU A 85 -4.74 7.97 28.77
C LEU A 85 -5.06 6.50 29.09
N VAL A 86 -6.28 6.18 29.49
CA VAL A 86 -6.63 4.80 29.90
C VAL A 86 -7.53 4.07 28.91
N TYR A 87 -8.11 4.78 27.95
CA TYR A 87 -8.93 4.23 26.86
C TYR A 87 -8.99 5.19 25.68
N CYS A 88 -9.00 4.66 24.46
CA CYS A 88 -9.38 5.39 23.25
C CYS A 88 -10.08 4.47 22.24
N GLU A 89 -10.95 5.04 21.40
CA GLU A 89 -11.56 4.38 20.25
C GLU A 89 -11.67 5.35 19.06
N SER A 90 -11.39 4.85 17.85
CA SER A 90 -11.44 5.64 16.62
C SER A 90 -12.81 5.55 15.93
N CYS A 91 -13.26 6.67 15.38
CA CYS A 91 -14.52 6.84 14.67
C CYS A 91 -14.24 7.50 13.31
N GLY A 92 -14.84 6.96 12.24
CA GLY A 92 -14.70 7.51 10.89
C GLY A 92 -15.46 8.82 10.66
N ARG A 93 -16.36 9.20 11.59
CA ARG A 93 -17.14 10.43 11.55
C ARG A 93 -17.21 11.10 12.91
N ILE A 94 -17.30 12.42 12.93
CA ILE A 94 -17.41 13.20 14.17
C ILE A 94 -18.72 12.92 14.91
N GLU A 95 -19.82 12.68 14.20
CA GLU A 95 -21.12 12.44 14.83
C GLU A 95 -21.11 11.13 15.63
N ASP A 96 -20.39 10.12 15.16
CA ASP A 96 -20.22 8.84 15.84
C ASP A 96 -19.41 9.02 17.12
N ALA A 97 -18.31 9.78 17.03
CA ALA A 97 -17.48 10.10 18.18
C ALA A 97 -18.28 10.89 19.24
N ILE A 98 -19.05 11.91 18.83
CA ILE A 98 -19.89 12.70 19.75
C ILE A 98 -20.99 11.83 20.38
N THR A 99 -21.64 10.98 19.59
CA THR A 99 -22.68 10.06 20.08
C THR A 99 -22.10 9.11 21.13
N ARG A 100 -20.93 8.56 20.84
CA ARG A 100 -20.22 7.65 21.72
C ARG A 100 -19.73 8.34 23.01
N GLU A 101 -19.20 9.56 22.90
CA GLU A 101 -18.83 10.39 24.05
C GLU A 101 -20.04 10.64 24.97
N LYS A 102 -21.21 10.98 24.40
CA LYS A 102 -22.46 11.16 25.15
C LYS A 102 -22.89 9.88 25.87
N GLN A 103 -22.81 8.72 25.20
CA GLN A 103 -23.11 7.42 25.82
C GLN A 103 -22.18 7.17 27.00
N LEU A 104 -20.87 7.32 26.81
CA LEU A 104 -19.88 7.11 27.86
C LEU A 104 -20.11 8.06 29.02
N LYS A 105 -20.34 9.37 28.78
CA LYS A 105 -20.64 10.34 29.86
C LYS A 105 -21.86 9.92 30.68
N GLY A 106 -22.91 9.40 30.03
CA GLY A 106 -24.13 8.92 30.68
C GLY A 106 -24.02 7.58 31.42
N TRP A 107 -22.92 6.83 31.27
CA TRP A 107 -22.75 5.55 31.97
C TRP A 107 -22.45 5.71 33.47
N SER A 108 -22.83 4.72 34.27
CA SER A 108 -22.36 4.62 35.66
C SER A 108 -20.84 4.44 35.69
N ARG A 109 -20.21 4.85 36.79
CA ARG A 109 -18.77 4.69 36.99
C ARG A 109 -18.32 3.24 36.82
N LYS A 110 -19.03 2.29 37.46
CA LYS A 110 -18.79 0.85 37.33
C LYS A 110 -18.77 0.36 35.88
N LYS A 111 -19.65 0.89 35.03
CA LYS A 111 -19.72 0.51 33.62
C LYS A 111 -18.56 1.10 32.78
N LYS A 112 -18.07 2.28 33.15
CA LYS A 112 -16.87 2.89 32.55
C LYS A 112 -15.61 2.12 32.96
N GLU A 113 -15.48 1.79 34.24
CA GLU A 113 -14.37 0.99 34.77
C GLU A 113 -14.33 -0.39 34.10
N ALA A 114 -15.47 -1.09 33.99
CA ALA A 114 -15.54 -2.36 33.29
C ALA A 114 -15.14 -2.29 31.80
N LEU A 115 -15.41 -1.15 31.12
CA LEU A 115 -14.95 -0.93 29.75
C LEU A 115 -13.44 -0.79 29.69
N VAL A 116 -12.86 0.02 30.58
CA VAL A 116 -11.41 0.22 30.69
C VAL A 116 -10.75 -1.11 31.05
N GLU A 117 -11.20 -1.80 32.09
CA GLU A 117 -10.62 -3.06 32.55
C GLU A 117 -10.67 -4.17 31.50
N ARG A 118 -11.69 -4.18 30.64
CA ARG A 118 -11.79 -5.14 29.53
C ARG A 118 -10.69 -4.95 28.48
N LEU A 119 -10.22 -3.73 28.27
CA LEU A 119 -9.26 -3.39 27.20
C LEU A 119 -7.86 -3.02 27.72
N ASN A 120 -7.80 -2.58 28.97
CA ASN A 120 -6.62 -2.11 29.69
C ASN A 120 -6.74 -2.59 31.16
N PRO A 121 -6.66 -3.90 31.42
CA PRO A 121 -6.88 -4.48 32.75
C PRO A 121 -5.91 -3.97 33.81
N GLN A 122 -4.73 -3.54 33.40
CA GLN A 122 -3.70 -3.00 34.28
C GLN A 122 -3.80 -1.48 34.45
N TRP A 123 -4.72 -0.81 33.72
CA TRP A 123 -4.89 0.64 33.70
C TRP A 123 -3.58 1.38 33.42
N ARG A 124 -2.83 0.88 32.44
CA ARG A 124 -1.61 1.55 31.97
C ARG A 124 -1.99 2.86 31.29
N ASP A 125 -1.08 3.83 31.33
CA ASP A 125 -1.19 5.02 30.49
C ASP A 125 -0.80 4.64 29.06
N LEU A 126 -1.82 4.50 28.21
CA LEU A 126 -1.75 4.16 26.79
C LEU A 126 -1.04 5.22 25.93
N SER A 127 -0.57 6.30 26.55
CA SER A 127 0.21 7.34 25.86
C SER A 127 1.70 7.38 26.22
N VAL A 128 2.16 6.54 27.16
CA VAL A 128 3.60 6.37 27.48
C VAL A 128 4.16 5.09 26.89
N GLU A 129 3.33 4.07 26.73
CA GLU A 129 3.61 3.01 25.78
C GLU A 129 3.17 3.56 24.43
N ALA A 130 4.12 4.03 23.60
CA ALA A 130 3.96 3.82 22.16
C ALA A 130 3.50 2.36 22.04
N PRO A 131 2.43 2.06 21.28
CA PRO A 131 2.00 0.66 21.13
C PRO A 131 3.29 -0.13 20.89
N VAL A 132 3.53 -1.20 21.65
CA VAL A 132 4.61 -2.12 21.30
C VAL A 132 4.28 -2.48 19.85
N GLN A 133 4.95 -1.81 18.92
CA GLN A 133 4.79 -2.06 17.52
C GLN A 133 5.35 -3.47 17.45
N ASP A 134 4.53 -4.44 17.07
CA ASP A 134 5.09 -5.72 16.64
C ASP A 134 6.27 -5.38 15.72
N PRO A 135 7.46 -5.97 15.95
CA PRO A 135 8.67 -5.60 15.23
C PRO A 135 8.38 -5.46 13.74
N VAL A 136 8.79 -4.35 13.12
CA VAL A 136 8.45 -4.10 11.72
C VAL A 136 9.02 -5.22 10.87
N VAL A 137 8.17 -5.81 10.03
CA VAL A 137 8.55 -6.89 9.12
C VAL A 137 8.43 -6.35 7.70
N GLY A 138 9.58 -6.02 7.11
CA GLY A 138 9.72 -5.76 5.69
C GLY A 138 9.85 -7.06 4.89
N ARG A 139 9.83 -6.97 3.55
CA ARG A 139 10.27 -8.08 2.71
C ARG A 139 10.93 -7.65 1.41
N PHE A 140 11.84 -8.49 0.95
CA PHE A 140 12.26 -8.58 -0.44
C PHE A 140 11.38 -9.60 -1.15
N ALA A 141 10.75 -9.17 -2.24
CA ALA A 141 9.86 -10.01 -3.05
C ALA A 141 10.28 -10.03 -4.53
N PRO A 142 11.51 -10.48 -4.87
CA PRO A 142 11.95 -10.52 -6.27
C PRO A 142 11.18 -11.57 -7.06
N SER A 143 10.69 -11.20 -8.25
CA SER A 143 10.26 -12.17 -9.26
C SER A 143 11.45 -12.57 -10.16
N PRO A 144 11.90 -13.84 -10.14
CA PRO A 144 13.14 -14.30 -10.78
C PRO A 144 12.97 -14.51 -12.30
N THR A 145 12.41 -13.51 -12.98
CA THR A 145 12.13 -13.53 -14.43
C THR A 145 13.19 -12.78 -15.26
N GLY A 146 14.33 -12.49 -14.66
CA GLY A 146 15.48 -11.81 -15.25
C GLY A 146 16.49 -11.38 -14.18
N ARG A 147 17.58 -10.76 -14.62
CA ARG A 147 18.62 -10.23 -13.72
C ARG A 147 18.10 -9.06 -12.89
N MET A 148 18.68 -8.87 -11.70
CA MET A 148 18.46 -7.68 -10.87
C MET A 148 18.95 -6.43 -11.61
N HIS A 149 18.20 -5.33 -11.47
CA HIS A 149 18.56 -4.03 -12.02
C HIS A 149 18.47 -2.92 -10.97
N ALA A 150 18.95 -1.71 -11.29
CA ALA A 150 18.97 -0.57 -10.37
C ALA A 150 17.64 -0.32 -9.63
N GLY A 151 16.51 -0.33 -10.34
CA GLY A 151 15.19 -0.21 -9.71
C GLY A 151 14.85 -1.31 -8.69
N ASN A 152 15.34 -2.55 -8.85
CA ASN A 152 15.16 -3.60 -7.84
C ASN A 152 16.01 -3.30 -6.61
N VAL A 153 17.28 -2.90 -6.83
CA VAL A 153 18.21 -2.53 -5.75
C VAL A 153 17.65 -1.37 -4.94
N PHE A 154 17.14 -0.33 -5.60
CA PHE A 154 16.52 0.82 -4.93
C PHE A 154 15.33 0.44 -4.06
N ALA A 155 14.36 -0.30 -4.60
CA ALA A 155 13.18 -0.71 -3.84
C ALA A 155 13.57 -1.59 -2.64
N ALA A 156 14.54 -2.48 -2.81
CA ALA A 156 15.06 -3.32 -1.73
C ALA A 156 15.82 -2.52 -0.68
N LEU A 157 16.67 -1.56 -1.09
CA LEU A 157 17.40 -0.69 -0.17
C LEU A 157 16.43 0.10 0.71
N VAL A 158 15.38 0.72 0.15
CA VAL A 158 14.38 1.43 0.95
C VAL A 158 13.60 0.47 1.85
N ALA A 159 13.23 -0.72 1.36
CA ALA A 159 12.57 -1.74 2.19
C ALA A 159 13.41 -2.14 3.41
N TRP A 160 14.71 -2.30 3.20
CA TRP A 160 15.67 -2.67 4.24
C TRP A 160 15.88 -1.53 5.23
N LEU A 161 16.12 -0.30 4.76
CA LEU A 161 16.27 0.89 5.62
C LEU A 161 15.03 1.15 6.48
N VAL A 162 13.83 1.04 5.90
CA VAL A 162 12.56 1.21 6.63
C VAL A 162 12.40 0.16 7.72
N ALA A 163 12.70 -1.12 7.44
CA ALA A 163 12.60 -2.16 8.45
C ALA A 163 13.67 -1.99 9.54
N LYS A 164 14.94 -1.84 9.16
CA LYS A 164 16.09 -1.82 10.08
C LYS A 164 16.18 -0.57 10.93
N SER A 165 15.70 0.59 10.45
CA SER A 165 15.65 1.83 11.26
C SER A 165 14.67 1.74 12.44
N GLN A 166 13.80 0.73 12.44
CA GLN A 166 12.84 0.44 13.49
C GLN A 166 13.20 -0.84 14.25
N ASP A 167 14.45 -1.30 14.16
CA ASP A 167 14.92 -2.58 14.73
C ASP A 167 14.08 -3.78 14.26
N GLY A 168 13.59 -3.68 13.02
CA GLY A 168 12.74 -4.68 12.39
C GLY A 168 13.51 -5.79 11.66
N ARG A 169 12.75 -6.72 11.11
CA ARG A 169 13.24 -7.84 10.32
C ARG A 169 12.82 -7.73 8.85
N VAL A 170 13.57 -8.39 7.98
CA VAL A 170 13.31 -8.48 6.54
C VAL A 170 13.17 -9.93 6.16
N VAL A 171 12.07 -10.26 5.49
CA VAL A 171 11.83 -11.58 4.92
C VAL A 171 12.28 -11.60 3.46
N LEU A 172 12.92 -12.68 3.00
CA LEU A 172 13.11 -12.94 1.57
C LEU A 172 12.05 -13.94 1.07
N ARG A 173 11.27 -13.51 0.08
CA ARG A 173 10.29 -14.35 -0.63
C ARG A 173 10.51 -14.30 -2.13
N ILE A 174 10.75 -15.45 -2.74
CA ILE A 174 10.92 -15.59 -4.19
C ILE A 174 9.55 -15.74 -4.85
N GLU A 175 9.17 -14.76 -5.67
CA GLU A 175 7.86 -14.68 -6.33
C GLU A 175 7.87 -15.45 -7.67
N ASP A 176 7.89 -16.78 -7.60
CA ASP A 176 8.16 -17.70 -8.71
C ASP A 176 6.94 -18.49 -9.22
N LEU A 177 5.73 -17.96 -9.03
CA LEU A 177 4.48 -18.54 -9.53
C LEU A 177 4.41 -18.75 -11.05
N ASP A 178 5.26 -18.05 -11.80
CA ASP A 178 5.37 -18.21 -13.25
C ASP A 178 6.55 -19.12 -13.59
N ALA A 179 6.30 -20.44 -13.61
CA ALA A 179 7.34 -21.46 -13.81
C ALA A 179 8.07 -21.33 -15.16
N GLU A 180 7.40 -20.84 -16.21
CA GLU A 180 8.03 -20.63 -17.53
C GLU A 180 9.09 -19.54 -17.49
N ARG A 181 8.85 -18.48 -16.70
CA ARG A 181 9.74 -17.32 -16.62
C ARG A 181 10.71 -17.41 -15.43
N SER A 182 10.39 -18.18 -14.40
CA SER A 182 11.15 -18.30 -13.15
C SER A 182 12.19 -19.41 -13.25
N LYS A 183 13.35 -19.09 -13.80
CA LYS A 183 14.43 -20.06 -13.99
C LYS A 183 15.26 -20.19 -12.70
N PRO A 184 15.71 -21.39 -12.30
CA PRO A 184 16.56 -21.58 -11.11
C PRO A 184 17.79 -20.68 -11.08
N ALA A 185 18.44 -20.49 -12.25
CA ALA A 185 19.59 -19.60 -12.36
C ALA A 185 19.30 -18.14 -11.96
N PHE A 186 18.08 -17.65 -12.16
CA PHE A 186 17.67 -16.29 -11.73
C PHE A 186 17.28 -16.24 -10.26
N VAL A 187 16.76 -17.34 -9.70
CA VAL A 187 16.51 -17.48 -8.26
C VAL A 187 17.82 -17.39 -7.49
N ASP A 188 18.81 -18.20 -7.87
CA ASP A 188 20.12 -18.22 -7.22
C ASP A 188 20.88 -16.90 -7.42
N ALA A 189 20.74 -16.30 -8.61
CA ALA A 189 21.36 -15.00 -8.88
C ALA A 189 20.78 -13.91 -7.98
N ALA A 190 19.44 -13.83 -7.81
CA ALA A 190 18.82 -12.81 -6.99
C ALA A 190 19.29 -12.86 -5.53
N GLN A 191 19.45 -14.06 -4.96
CA GLN A 191 19.96 -14.25 -3.60
C GLN A 191 21.40 -13.76 -3.46
N ARG A 192 22.30 -14.21 -4.35
CA ARG A 192 23.70 -13.77 -4.37
C ARG A 192 23.84 -12.27 -4.59
N ASP A 193 22.98 -11.70 -5.43
CA ASP A 193 22.97 -10.28 -5.73
C ASP A 193 22.63 -9.45 -4.48
N PHE A 194 21.66 -9.89 -3.67
CA PHE A 194 21.34 -9.27 -2.38
C PHE A 194 22.49 -9.37 -1.38
N GLU A 195 23.06 -10.56 -1.19
CA GLU A 195 24.22 -10.77 -0.30
C GLU A 195 25.40 -9.88 -0.70
N ARG A 196 25.69 -9.81 -2.01
CA ARG A 196 26.78 -8.99 -2.54
C ARG A 196 26.58 -7.49 -2.30
N LEU A 197 25.33 -7.03 -2.24
CA LEU A 197 24.97 -5.64 -2.01
C LEU A 197 24.87 -5.26 -0.52
N GLY A 198 25.10 -6.20 0.41
CA GLY A 198 24.87 -5.98 1.85
C GLY A 198 23.39 -5.93 2.23
N LEU A 199 22.47 -6.23 1.30
CA LEU A 199 21.03 -6.24 1.55
C LEU A 199 20.63 -7.61 2.11
N THR A 200 20.95 -7.83 3.38
CA THR A 200 20.67 -9.09 4.09
C THR A 200 19.19 -9.22 4.48
N TRP A 201 18.75 -10.45 4.70
CA TRP A 201 17.42 -10.78 5.21
C TRP A 201 17.54 -11.69 6.45
N ASP A 202 16.56 -11.61 7.33
CA ASP A 202 16.55 -12.34 8.61
C ASP A 202 15.83 -13.70 8.48
N GLU A 203 14.87 -13.80 7.57
CA GLU A 203 14.03 -14.99 7.38
C GLU A 203 13.85 -15.34 5.89
N GLY A 204 13.78 -16.64 5.59
CA GLY A 204 13.70 -17.17 4.23
C GLY A 204 15.03 -17.70 3.70
N PRO A 205 15.13 -18.00 2.39
CA PRO A 205 14.14 -17.72 1.35
C PRO A 205 12.89 -18.60 1.46
N TYR A 206 11.72 -17.98 1.31
CA TYR A 206 10.46 -18.68 1.04
C TYR A 206 10.17 -18.68 -0.45
N PHE A 207 9.53 -19.73 -0.97
CA PHE A 207 9.23 -19.87 -2.40
C PHE A 207 7.73 -20.00 -2.61
N GLN A 208 7.16 -19.24 -3.55
CA GLN A 208 5.72 -19.26 -3.79
C GLN A 208 5.24 -20.54 -4.50
N HIS A 209 6.10 -21.20 -5.29
CA HIS A 209 5.73 -22.46 -5.92
C HIS A 209 5.35 -23.56 -4.90
N ASP A 210 5.92 -23.53 -3.70
CA ASP A 210 5.61 -24.46 -2.60
C ASP A 210 4.28 -24.16 -1.88
N ARG A 211 3.66 -23.01 -2.16
CA ARG A 211 2.53 -22.47 -1.38
C ARG A 211 1.16 -22.67 -2.03
N THR A 212 1.09 -23.52 -3.05
CA THR A 212 -0.13 -23.81 -3.81
C THR A 212 -1.32 -24.18 -2.91
N GLU A 213 -1.09 -24.93 -1.82
CA GLU A 213 -2.15 -25.32 -0.89
C GLU A 213 -2.71 -24.14 -0.07
N ALA A 214 -1.85 -23.24 0.42
CA ALA A 214 -2.28 -22.04 1.13
C ALA A 214 -3.15 -21.13 0.23
N TYR A 215 -2.73 -20.94 -1.03
CA TYR A 215 -3.50 -20.17 -2.00
C TYR A 215 -4.82 -20.85 -2.36
N ARG A 216 -4.84 -22.18 -2.45
CA ARG A 216 -6.08 -22.96 -2.65
C ARG A 216 -7.04 -22.76 -1.50
N ALA A 217 -6.57 -22.85 -0.25
CA ALA A 217 -7.43 -22.64 0.93
C ALA A 217 -8.06 -21.24 0.93
N ALA A 218 -7.27 -20.20 0.64
CA ALA A 218 -7.79 -18.83 0.52
C ALA A 218 -8.79 -18.68 -0.64
N PHE A 219 -8.50 -19.29 -1.80
CA PHE A 219 -9.41 -19.29 -2.94
C PHE A 219 -10.73 -20.02 -2.64
N ASP A 220 -10.67 -21.18 -1.99
CA ASP A 220 -11.85 -21.97 -1.63
C ASP A 220 -12.76 -21.20 -0.67
N GLU A 221 -12.20 -20.39 0.23
CA GLU A 221 -12.97 -19.49 1.09
C GLU A 221 -13.73 -18.41 0.29
N LEU A 222 -13.07 -17.80 -0.70
CA LEU A 222 -13.71 -16.86 -1.61
C LEU A 222 -14.82 -17.52 -2.43
N GLN A 223 -14.63 -18.78 -2.84
CA GLN A 223 -15.66 -19.56 -3.55
C GLN A 223 -16.85 -19.91 -2.66
N LYS A 224 -16.62 -20.37 -1.42
CA LYS A 224 -17.70 -20.68 -0.45
C LYS A 224 -18.61 -19.49 -0.20
N ARG A 225 -18.05 -18.27 -0.26
CA ARG A 225 -18.78 -17.00 -0.11
C ARG A 225 -19.44 -16.51 -1.39
N GLY A 226 -19.32 -17.24 -2.50
CA GLY A 226 -19.89 -16.85 -3.81
C GLY A 226 -19.21 -15.63 -4.42
N LEU A 227 -17.97 -15.31 -4.02
CA LEU A 227 -17.25 -14.12 -4.48
C LEU A 227 -16.32 -14.40 -5.67
N ALA A 228 -16.10 -15.66 -6.04
CA ALA A 228 -15.27 -16.01 -7.19
C ALA A 228 -16.10 -16.67 -8.30
N TYR A 229 -15.81 -16.34 -9.56
CA TYR A 229 -16.53 -16.89 -10.70
C TYR A 229 -15.62 -17.17 -11.91
N PRO A 230 -15.94 -18.20 -12.73
CA PRO A 230 -15.18 -18.52 -13.94
C PRO A 230 -15.33 -17.43 -15.02
N CYS A 231 -14.20 -17.09 -15.63
CA CYS A 231 -14.09 -16.15 -16.74
C CYS A 231 -13.40 -16.84 -17.91
N PHE A 232 -14.02 -16.74 -19.09
CA PHE A 232 -13.54 -17.36 -20.33
C PHE A 232 -12.98 -16.35 -21.33
N CYS A 233 -12.93 -15.07 -20.97
CA CYS A 233 -12.44 -13.99 -21.84
C CYS A 233 -10.95 -14.17 -22.17
N THR A 234 -10.59 -14.08 -23.46
CA THR A 234 -9.20 -13.95 -23.89
C THR A 234 -8.65 -12.55 -23.61
N ARG A 235 -7.33 -12.40 -23.69
CA ARG A 235 -6.71 -11.07 -23.77
C ARG A 235 -7.28 -10.24 -24.93
N ALA A 236 -7.52 -10.85 -26.08
CA ALA A 236 -8.10 -10.14 -27.22
C ALA A 236 -9.52 -9.63 -26.91
N ASP A 237 -10.36 -10.42 -26.24
CA ASP A 237 -11.71 -10.02 -25.82
C ASP A 237 -11.65 -8.81 -24.87
N LEU A 238 -10.68 -8.80 -23.95
CA LEU A 238 -10.47 -7.72 -23.00
C LEU A 238 -9.99 -6.43 -23.69
N HIS A 239 -9.07 -6.54 -24.64
CA HIS A 239 -8.59 -5.41 -25.44
C HIS A 239 -9.65 -4.85 -26.42
N ALA A 240 -10.55 -5.70 -26.92
CA ALA A 240 -11.64 -5.27 -27.80
C ALA A 240 -12.75 -4.55 -27.02
N ALA A 241 -13.01 -4.95 -25.77
CA ALA A 241 -14.03 -4.33 -24.92
C ALA A 241 -13.53 -3.05 -24.20
N SER A 242 -12.21 -2.89 -24.07
CA SER A 242 -11.56 -1.72 -23.51
C SER A 242 -10.60 -1.16 -24.57
N ALA A 243 -11.04 -0.21 -25.40
CA ALA A 243 -10.10 0.59 -26.18
C ALA A 243 -9.50 1.62 -25.21
N PRO A 244 -8.35 1.35 -24.56
CA PRO A 244 -7.88 2.21 -23.51
C PRO A 244 -7.44 3.52 -24.16
N HIS A 245 -7.86 4.65 -23.61
CA HIS A 245 -7.10 5.87 -23.85
C HIS A 245 -5.67 5.62 -23.35
N ARG A 246 -4.68 6.14 -24.08
CA ARG A 246 -3.26 5.83 -23.89
C ARG A 246 -2.85 6.18 -22.45
N GLY A 247 -2.74 5.18 -21.56
CA GLY A 247 -2.37 5.35 -20.14
C GLY A 247 -3.31 4.68 -19.13
N GLU A 248 -4.52 4.28 -19.52
CA GLU A 248 -5.49 3.67 -18.59
C GLU A 248 -5.37 2.14 -18.51
N LYS A 249 -5.46 1.57 -17.31
CA LYS A 249 -5.57 0.10 -17.12
C LYS A 249 -6.98 -0.34 -17.54
N PRO A 250 -7.13 -1.38 -18.38
CA PRO A 250 -8.44 -1.85 -18.79
C PRO A 250 -9.20 -2.44 -17.60
N VAL A 251 -10.37 -1.87 -17.31
CA VAL A 251 -11.30 -2.33 -16.28
C VAL A 251 -12.12 -3.48 -16.84
N TYR A 252 -12.22 -4.59 -16.11
CA TYR A 252 -12.97 -5.74 -16.61
C TYR A 252 -14.46 -5.40 -16.76
N PRO A 253 -15.05 -5.56 -17.97
CA PRO A 253 -16.44 -5.12 -18.24
C PRO A 253 -17.51 -6.06 -17.67
N GLY A 254 -17.15 -7.09 -16.91
CA GLY A 254 -18.12 -8.00 -16.30
C GLY A 254 -18.70 -9.06 -17.24
N THR A 255 -18.13 -9.28 -18.44
CA THR A 255 -18.69 -10.14 -19.50
C THR A 255 -19.09 -11.54 -19.03
N CYS A 256 -18.29 -12.17 -18.18
CA CYS A 256 -18.55 -13.52 -17.66
C CYS A 256 -19.25 -13.53 -16.30
N ARG A 257 -19.48 -12.37 -15.67
CA ARG A 257 -20.02 -12.28 -14.31
C ARG A 257 -21.44 -12.82 -14.22
N ARG A 258 -22.25 -12.53 -15.24
CA ARG A 258 -23.69 -12.84 -15.30
C ARG A 258 -24.03 -14.04 -16.18
N LEU A 259 -23.04 -14.85 -16.59
CA LEU A 259 -23.32 -16.07 -17.33
C LEU A 259 -24.13 -17.04 -16.46
N SER A 260 -25.15 -17.63 -17.06
CA SER A 260 -25.87 -18.78 -16.51
C SER A 260 -24.97 -20.01 -16.42
N ASP A 261 -25.39 -21.00 -15.63
CA ASP A 261 -24.62 -22.25 -15.48
C ASP A 261 -24.52 -23.02 -16.81
N ASP A 262 -25.55 -23.00 -17.64
CA ASP A 262 -25.54 -23.60 -18.98
C ASP A 262 -24.53 -22.92 -19.91
N GLU A 263 -24.47 -21.58 -19.90
CA GLU A 263 -23.48 -20.83 -20.68
C GLU A 263 -22.05 -21.08 -20.19
N ARG A 264 -21.85 -21.20 -18.87
CA ARG A 264 -20.55 -21.54 -18.27
C ARG A 264 -20.13 -22.95 -18.69
N ALA A 265 -21.03 -23.93 -18.57
CA ALA A 265 -20.79 -25.31 -18.96
C ALA A 265 -20.47 -25.40 -20.47
N ALA A 266 -21.20 -24.67 -21.30
CA ALA A 266 -20.94 -24.62 -22.73
C ALA A 266 -19.53 -24.10 -23.05
N ARG A 267 -19.12 -22.96 -22.47
CA ARG A 267 -17.79 -22.37 -22.70
C ARG A 267 -16.65 -23.18 -22.09
N ALA A 268 -16.91 -23.90 -20.99
CA ALA A 268 -15.92 -24.76 -20.35
C ALA A 268 -15.52 -25.96 -21.22
N ARG A 269 -16.35 -26.37 -22.18
CA ARG A 269 -15.99 -27.40 -23.17
C ARG A 269 -14.87 -26.94 -24.11
N ASP A 270 -14.80 -25.65 -24.41
CA ASP A 270 -13.84 -25.10 -25.36
C ASP A 270 -12.54 -24.64 -24.68
N ARG A 271 -12.60 -24.27 -23.39
CA ARG A 271 -11.43 -23.79 -22.65
C ARG A 271 -11.58 -23.79 -21.14
N ALA A 272 -10.43 -23.98 -20.48
CA ALA A 272 -10.31 -23.78 -19.05
C ALA A 272 -10.57 -22.31 -18.66
N PRO A 273 -11.44 -22.03 -17.67
CA PRO A 273 -11.67 -20.68 -17.19
C PRO A 273 -10.54 -20.20 -16.29
N ALA A 274 -10.24 -18.90 -16.36
CA ALA A 274 -9.62 -18.21 -15.23
C ALA A 274 -10.68 -17.91 -14.15
N GLN A 275 -10.28 -17.57 -12.94
CA GLN A 275 -11.19 -17.21 -11.85
C GLN A 275 -11.02 -15.74 -11.48
N ARG A 276 -12.14 -15.00 -11.47
CA ARG A 276 -12.19 -13.59 -11.08
C ARG A 276 -12.89 -13.43 -9.74
N LEU A 277 -12.38 -12.50 -8.94
CA LEU A 277 -13.03 -12.04 -7.72
C LEU A 277 -14.03 -10.93 -8.06
N VAL A 278 -15.24 -11.06 -7.51
CA VAL A 278 -16.28 -10.04 -7.55
C VAL A 278 -15.90 -8.88 -6.64
N VAL A 279 -15.96 -7.66 -7.19
CA VAL A 279 -15.78 -6.42 -6.43
C VAL A 279 -17.09 -5.63 -6.27
N PRO A 280 -17.28 -4.95 -5.13
CA PRO A 280 -18.40 -4.04 -4.91
C PRO A 280 -18.15 -2.65 -5.53
N ASP A 281 -19.20 -1.86 -5.75
CA ASP A 281 -19.10 -0.42 -6.03
C ASP A 281 -18.83 0.32 -4.71
N ARG A 282 -17.58 0.21 -4.23
CA ARG A 282 -17.09 0.80 -2.99
C ARG A 282 -15.71 1.39 -3.21
N GLU A 283 -15.46 2.52 -2.57
CA GLU A 283 -14.13 3.11 -2.46
C GLU A 283 -13.31 2.43 -1.36
N VAL A 284 -12.06 2.10 -1.70
CA VAL A 284 -11.04 1.65 -0.76
C VAL A 284 -9.91 2.66 -0.77
N ALA A 285 -9.60 3.20 0.40
CA ALA A 285 -8.61 4.25 0.60
C ALA A 285 -7.56 3.82 1.63
N PHE A 286 -6.34 4.31 1.46
CA PHE A 286 -5.25 4.15 2.42
C PHE A 286 -4.30 5.35 2.36
N VAL A 287 -3.42 5.46 3.36
CA VAL A 287 -2.36 6.47 3.40
C VAL A 287 -1.04 5.78 3.10
N ASP A 288 -0.47 6.08 1.95
CA ASP A 288 0.87 5.64 1.58
C ASP A 288 1.93 6.52 2.27
N GLN A 289 3.00 5.91 2.75
CA GLN A 289 4.07 6.61 3.45
C GLN A 289 4.93 7.49 2.52
N VAL A 290 4.83 7.34 1.19
CA VAL A 290 5.53 8.17 0.21
C VAL A 290 4.55 8.98 -0.65
N GLN A 291 3.47 8.35 -1.11
CA GLN A 291 2.52 8.95 -2.05
C GLN A 291 1.37 9.71 -1.34
N GLY A 292 1.25 9.59 -0.02
CA GLY A 292 0.15 10.20 0.74
C GLY A 292 -1.19 9.46 0.57
N ALA A 293 -2.29 10.19 0.73
CA ALA A 293 -3.63 9.62 0.62
C ALA A 293 -3.93 9.13 -0.81
N TYR A 294 -4.35 7.88 -0.94
CA TYR A 294 -4.72 7.26 -2.20
C TYR A 294 -6.03 6.47 -2.06
N ALA A 295 -6.90 6.59 -3.06
CA ALA A 295 -8.19 5.89 -3.07
C ALA A 295 -8.56 5.43 -4.49
N GLN A 296 -9.25 4.30 -4.58
CA GLN A 296 -9.88 3.84 -5.81
C GLN A 296 -11.25 3.23 -5.50
N ASN A 297 -12.19 3.45 -6.40
CA ASN A 297 -13.43 2.68 -6.45
C ASN A 297 -13.18 1.33 -7.12
N LEU A 298 -13.43 0.24 -6.40
CA LEU A 298 -13.11 -1.09 -6.89
C LEU A 298 -13.88 -1.45 -8.17
N ALA A 299 -15.15 -1.08 -8.29
CA ALA A 299 -15.95 -1.40 -9.48
C ALA A 299 -15.57 -0.56 -10.70
N ARG A 300 -15.30 0.73 -10.50
CA ARG A 300 -15.10 1.70 -11.59
C ARG A 300 -13.65 1.79 -12.06
N ASP A 301 -12.70 1.68 -11.14
CA ASP A 301 -11.28 1.92 -11.43
C ASP A 301 -10.47 0.62 -11.55
N CYS A 302 -11.01 -0.50 -11.03
CA CYS A 302 -10.32 -1.78 -11.02
C CYS A 302 -11.06 -2.86 -11.82
N GLY A 303 -12.34 -3.07 -11.50
CA GLY A 303 -13.17 -4.17 -12.00
C GLY A 303 -12.84 -5.51 -11.37
N ASP A 304 -13.68 -6.51 -11.64
CA ASP A 304 -13.50 -7.89 -11.14
C ASP A 304 -12.16 -8.45 -11.64
N PHE A 305 -11.22 -8.73 -10.74
CA PHE A 305 -9.82 -9.04 -11.07
C PHE A 305 -9.49 -10.52 -10.87
N LEU A 306 -8.40 -10.98 -11.50
CA LEU A 306 -8.00 -12.40 -11.46
C LEU A 306 -7.47 -12.79 -10.07
N VAL A 307 -7.94 -13.93 -9.57
CA VAL A 307 -7.38 -14.63 -8.39
C VAL A 307 -6.77 -15.98 -8.75
N ARG A 308 -7.19 -16.58 -9.87
CA ARG A 308 -6.56 -17.77 -10.47
C ARG A 308 -6.56 -17.66 -11.99
N ARG A 309 -5.44 -18.01 -12.62
CA ARG A 309 -5.27 -18.02 -14.07
C ARG A 309 -5.90 -19.28 -14.69
N SER A 310 -6.10 -19.27 -16.00
CA SER A 310 -6.68 -20.40 -16.75
C SER A 310 -5.75 -21.62 -16.84
N ASP A 311 -4.45 -21.42 -16.67
CA ASP A 311 -3.44 -22.49 -16.56
C ASP A 311 -3.37 -23.08 -15.14
N GLY A 312 -4.22 -22.61 -14.21
CA GLY A 312 -4.31 -23.09 -12.85
C GLY A 312 -3.45 -22.35 -11.85
N ALA A 313 -2.47 -21.54 -12.28
CA ALA A 313 -1.61 -20.77 -11.38
C ALA A 313 -2.39 -19.68 -10.64
N PHE A 314 -2.09 -19.46 -9.36
CA PHE A 314 -2.71 -18.39 -8.59
C PHE A 314 -2.19 -17.02 -9.02
N ALA A 315 -3.07 -16.02 -8.99
CA ALA A 315 -2.73 -14.67 -9.41
C ALA A 315 -1.98 -13.93 -8.31
N TYR A 316 -1.10 -13.02 -8.72
CA TYR A 316 -0.30 -12.16 -7.84
C TYR A 316 -1.09 -11.53 -6.69
N GLN A 317 -2.31 -11.02 -6.97
CA GLN A 317 -3.12 -10.35 -5.94
C GLN A 317 -3.47 -11.27 -4.77
N LEU A 318 -3.81 -12.54 -5.04
CA LEU A 318 -4.15 -13.50 -3.99
C LEU A 318 -2.91 -14.02 -3.28
N ALA A 319 -1.87 -14.38 -4.03
CA ALA A 319 -0.67 -14.97 -3.46
C ALA A 319 0.05 -14.02 -2.49
N VAL A 320 0.24 -12.76 -2.90
CA VAL A 320 0.96 -11.78 -2.08
C VAL A 320 0.27 -11.49 -0.76
N VAL A 321 -1.06 -11.35 -0.73
CA VAL A 321 -1.75 -11.02 0.53
C VAL A 321 -1.74 -12.19 1.50
N VAL A 322 -1.82 -13.43 1.00
CA VAL A 322 -1.74 -14.65 1.82
C VAL A 322 -0.33 -14.77 2.41
N ASP A 323 0.70 -14.59 1.57
CA ASP A 323 2.08 -14.72 2.03
C ASP A 323 2.51 -13.58 2.95
N ASP A 324 2.13 -12.32 2.64
CA ASP A 324 2.42 -11.17 3.50
C ASP A 324 1.80 -11.39 4.89
N ALA A 325 0.58 -11.92 4.98
CA ALA A 325 -0.07 -12.22 6.25
C ALA A 325 0.63 -13.34 7.05
N GLU A 326 0.95 -14.46 6.40
CA GLU A 326 1.59 -15.60 7.07
C GLU A 326 3.01 -15.31 7.54
N GLN A 327 3.75 -14.52 6.75
CA GLN A 327 5.11 -14.11 7.08
C GLN A 327 5.15 -12.94 8.07
N GLY A 328 3.98 -12.45 8.51
CA GLY A 328 3.84 -11.34 9.45
C GLY A 328 4.34 -10.02 8.88
N VAL A 329 4.36 -9.86 7.56
CA VAL A 329 4.78 -8.62 6.88
C VAL A 329 3.89 -7.48 7.34
N SER A 330 4.51 -6.45 7.93
CA SER A 330 3.83 -5.25 8.42
C SER A 330 4.24 -3.98 7.66
N SER A 331 5.29 -4.04 6.83
CA SER A 331 5.74 -2.95 5.95
C SER A 331 6.00 -3.42 4.52
N VAL A 332 5.26 -2.85 3.58
CA VAL A 332 5.36 -3.12 2.15
C VAL A 332 5.94 -1.90 1.44
N VAL A 333 7.23 -1.97 1.15
CA VAL A 333 7.91 -1.02 0.25
C VAL A 333 8.03 -1.63 -1.15
N ARG A 334 7.57 -0.92 -2.18
CA ARG A 334 7.64 -1.36 -3.59
C ARG A 334 7.53 -0.18 -4.55
N GLY A 335 7.76 -0.40 -5.84
CA GLY A 335 7.64 0.65 -6.86
C GLY A 335 6.21 1.18 -7.03
N VAL A 336 6.08 2.46 -7.36
CA VAL A 336 4.81 3.18 -7.57
C VAL A 336 3.96 2.62 -8.72
N ASP A 337 4.52 1.81 -9.62
CA ASP A 337 3.77 1.05 -10.62
C ASP A 337 2.75 0.08 -10.01
N LEU A 338 2.93 -0.29 -8.75
CA LEU A 338 2.04 -1.17 -8.00
C LEU A 338 1.06 -0.43 -7.08
N LEU A 339 1.08 0.91 -7.03
CA LEU A 339 0.21 1.71 -6.14
C LEU A 339 -1.27 1.36 -6.33
N CYS A 340 -1.73 1.34 -7.57
CA CYS A 340 -3.12 1.00 -7.95
C CYS A 340 -3.48 -0.49 -7.78
N SER A 341 -2.54 -1.35 -7.35
CA SER A 341 -2.87 -2.72 -6.93
C SER A 341 -3.30 -2.78 -5.47
N THR A 342 -2.92 -1.78 -4.67
CA THR A 342 -3.08 -1.80 -3.22
C THR A 342 -4.54 -1.83 -2.76
N PRO A 343 -5.49 -1.06 -3.35
CA PRO A 343 -6.90 -1.17 -2.99
C PRO A 343 -7.49 -2.57 -3.23
N GLN A 344 -7.06 -3.27 -4.30
CA GLN A 344 -7.46 -4.66 -4.56
C GLN A 344 -6.93 -5.62 -3.50
N GLN A 345 -5.69 -5.39 -3.03
CA GLN A 345 -5.04 -6.21 -2.01
C GLN A 345 -5.66 -5.99 -0.63
N ILE A 346 -5.95 -4.73 -0.26
CA ILE A 346 -6.68 -4.40 0.97
C ILE A 346 -8.06 -5.05 0.96
N TYR A 347 -8.80 -4.99 -0.16
CA TYR A 347 -10.09 -5.67 -0.26
C TYR A 347 -9.98 -7.18 -0.07
N LEU A 348 -8.96 -7.83 -0.65
CA LEU A 348 -8.71 -9.26 -0.41
C LEU A 348 -8.37 -9.56 1.06
N GLN A 349 -7.55 -8.72 1.70
CA GLN A 349 -7.20 -8.87 3.11
C GLN A 349 -8.46 -8.75 3.99
N GLU A 350 -9.32 -7.75 3.76
CA GLU A 350 -10.60 -7.59 4.46
C GLU A 350 -11.49 -8.84 4.30
N LEU A 351 -11.59 -9.38 3.08
CA LEU A 351 -12.38 -10.58 2.83
C LEU A 351 -11.80 -11.79 3.58
N LEU A 352 -10.50 -11.98 3.56
CA LEU A 352 -9.84 -13.13 4.15
C LEU A 352 -9.55 -12.98 5.66
N GLY A 353 -9.87 -11.83 6.25
CA GLY A 353 -9.58 -11.52 7.66
C GLY A 353 -8.08 -11.38 7.95
N LEU A 354 -7.30 -10.93 6.97
CA LEU A 354 -5.85 -10.80 7.06
C LEU A 354 -5.41 -9.41 7.54
N PRO A 355 -4.21 -9.28 8.14
CA PRO A 355 -3.66 -7.99 8.54
C PRO A 355 -3.42 -7.03 7.36
N HIS A 356 -3.46 -5.73 7.65
CA HIS A 356 -3.15 -4.67 6.69
C HIS A 356 -1.76 -4.10 6.99
N PRO A 357 -0.75 -4.32 6.12
CA PRO A 357 0.56 -3.71 6.31
C PRO A 357 0.51 -2.22 6.00
N ARG A 358 1.52 -1.48 6.47
CA ARG A 358 1.82 -0.13 5.98
C ARG A 358 2.41 -0.21 4.58
N TYR A 359 2.03 0.70 3.71
CA TYR A 359 2.51 0.74 2.33
C TYR A 359 3.37 1.99 2.08
N ALA A 360 4.46 1.81 1.35
CA ALA A 360 5.28 2.89 0.82
C ALA A 360 5.59 2.59 -0.66
N HIS A 361 5.15 3.47 -1.55
CA HIS A 361 5.36 3.30 -2.98
C HIS A 361 6.46 4.26 -3.48
N VAL A 362 7.64 3.72 -3.72
CA VAL A 362 8.82 4.49 -4.13
C VAL A 362 8.81 4.78 -5.65
N PRO A 363 9.46 5.88 -6.10
CA PRO A 363 9.58 6.19 -7.52
C PRO A 363 10.24 5.08 -8.34
N LEU A 364 10.05 5.11 -9.66
CA LEU A 364 10.74 4.20 -10.57
C LEU A 364 12.05 4.81 -11.06
N ILE A 365 13.13 4.04 -11.01
CA ILE A 365 14.35 4.42 -11.73
C ILE A 365 14.14 4.21 -13.24
N VAL A 366 14.33 5.27 -14.02
CA VAL A 366 14.12 5.32 -15.48
C VAL A 366 15.40 5.75 -16.20
N ALA A 367 15.67 5.22 -17.40
CA ALA A 367 16.83 5.63 -18.20
C ALA A 367 16.64 7.05 -18.76
N GLU A 368 15.45 7.28 -19.32
CA GLU A 368 14.98 8.54 -19.86
C GLU A 368 13.53 8.71 -19.38
N ARG A 369 13.01 9.95 -19.37
CA ARG A 369 11.63 10.20 -18.91
C ARG A 369 10.67 9.31 -19.72
N ASP A 370 9.78 8.60 -19.01
CA ASP A 370 8.83 7.64 -19.58
C ASP A 370 9.43 6.34 -20.18
N ARG A 371 10.73 6.11 -20.02
CA ARG A 371 11.40 4.85 -20.35
C ARG A 371 11.98 4.20 -19.09
N ARG A 372 11.18 3.31 -18.49
CA ARG A 372 11.58 2.48 -17.35
C ARG A 372 12.85 1.69 -17.67
N LEU A 373 13.76 1.59 -16.70
CA LEU A 373 14.81 0.58 -16.74
C LEU A 373 14.17 -0.80 -16.65
N SER A 374 14.20 -1.52 -17.76
CA SER A 374 13.63 -2.86 -17.89
C SER A 374 14.70 -3.92 -17.78
N LYS A 375 14.28 -5.16 -17.53
CA LYS A 375 15.13 -6.37 -17.59
C LYS A 375 15.86 -6.57 -18.94
N ARG A 376 15.54 -5.77 -19.97
CA ARG A 376 16.17 -5.80 -21.30
C ARG A 376 17.24 -4.74 -21.49
N ASP A 377 17.30 -3.72 -20.64
CA ASP A 377 18.30 -2.66 -20.71
C ASP A 377 19.59 -3.18 -20.04
N ARG A 378 20.51 -3.69 -20.88
CA ARG A 378 21.75 -4.35 -20.45
C ARG A 378 22.61 -3.48 -19.53
N ASP A 379 22.54 -2.16 -19.69
CA ASP A 379 23.36 -1.19 -18.97
C ASP A 379 22.95 -0.98 -17.49
N ALA A 380 21.76 -1.44 -17.10
CA ALA A 380 21.26 -1.32 -15.73
C ALA A 380 21.17 -2.66 -14.98
N ALA A 381 21.56 -3.76 -15.61
CA ALA A 381 21.72 -5.04 -14.92
C ALA A 381 22.84 -4.93 -13.88
N LEU A 382 22.71 -5.61 -12.74
CA LEU A 382 23.66 -5.48 -11.63
C LEU A 382 25.12 -5.73 -12.05
N ASP A 383 25.38 -6.70 -12.94
CA ASP A 383 26.72 -6.95 -13.48
C ASP A 383 27.32 -5.71 -14.19
N ALA A 384 26.49 -4.97 -14.95
CA ALA A 384 26.91 -3.73 -15.61
C ALA A 384 27.12 -2.60 -14.59
N LEU A 385 26.27 -2.53 -13.56
CA LEU A 385 26.43 -1.57 -12.46
C LEU A 385 27.74 -1.79 -11.72
N LEU A 386 28.04 -3.03 -11.36
CA LEU A 386 29.30 -3.40 -10.69
C LEU A 386 30.51 -3.14 -11.59
N ALA A 387 30.40 -3.36 -12.91
CA ALA A 387 31.47 -3.00 -13.83
C ALA A 387 31.70 -1.48 -13.91
N ARG A 388 30.63 -0.68 -13.85
CA ARG A 388 30.66 0.79 -13.87
C ARG A 388 31.19 1.37 -12.56
N PHE A 389 30.62 0.98 -11.42
CA PHE A 389 30.88 1.55 -10.10
C PHE A 389 31.93 0.77 -9.28
N LYS A 390 32.48 -0.31 -9.85
CA LYS A 390 33.60 -1.14 -9.35
C LYS A 390 33.30 -1.96 -8.10
N THR A 391 32.53 -1.44 -7.15
CA THR A 391 32.20 -2.11 -5.89
C THR A 391 30.69 -2.09 -5.61
N PRO A 392 30.17 -3.00 -4.77
CA PRO A 392 28.78 -2.95 -4.32
C PRO A 392 28.42 -1.63 -3.63
N GLU A 393 29.32 -1.09 -2.83
CA GLU A 393 29.16 0.19 -2.13
C GLU A 393 29.06 1.34 -3.13
N GLY A 394 29.81 1.28 -4.24
CA GLY A 394 29.69 2.25 -5.33
C GLY A 394 28.32 2.19 -6.01
N VAL A 395 27.69 1.00 -6.11
CA VAL A 395 26.33 0.85 -6.65
C VAL A 395 25.29 1.42 -5.66
N ILE A 396 25.38 1.04 -4.39
CA ILE A 396 24.46 1.48 -3.32
C ILE A 396 24.56 3.00 -3.14
N GLY A 397 25.77 3.53 -2.97
CA GLY A 397 26.05 4.96 -2.82
C GLY A 397 25.54 5.78 -4.00
N HIS A 398 25.77 5.32 -5.24
CA HIS A 398 25.24 6.00 -6.41
C HIS A 398 23.70 6.01 -6.45
N ILE A 399 23.05 4.88 -6.18
CA ILE A 399 21.58 4.80 -6.10
C ILE A 399 21.05 5.72 -5.00
N ALA A 400 21.69 5.73 -3.84
CA ALA A 400 21.28 6.56 -2.72
C ALA A 400 21.37 8.05 -3.06
N GLY A 401 22.48 8.48 -3.69
CA GLY A 401 22.67 9.86 -4.11
C GLY A 401 21.67 10.34 -5.16
N ILE A 402 21.42 9.56 -6.23
CA ILE A 402 20.48 9.99 -7.28
C ILE A 402 19.01 9.98 -6.84
N THR A 403 18.68 9.22 -5.78
CA THR A 403 17.33 9.13 -5.23
C THR A 403 17.08 10.09 -4.08
N GLY A 404 18.11 10.75 -3.56
CA GLY A 404 18.01 11.63 -2.39
C GLY A 404 18.10 10.93 -1.04
N LEU A 405 18.29 9.59 -1.01
CA LEU A 405 18.55 8.85 0.23
C LEU A 405 19.88 9.25 0.89
N ALA A 406 20.83 9.75 0.09
CA ALA A 406 22.10 10.29 0.55
C ALA A 406 22.38 11.65 -0.11
N PRO A 407 23.14 12.55 0.54
CA PRO A 407 23.47 13.85 -0.03
C PRO A 407 24.47 13.79 -1.20
N THR A 408 25.20 12.69 -1.33
CA THR A 408 26.20 12.47 -2.39
C THR A 408 26.05 11.08 -3.00
N CYS A 409 26.70 10.86 -4.14
CA CYS A 409 26.80 9.55 -4.79
C CYS A 409 28.06 8.77 -4.37
N ASP A 410 28.68 9.14 -3.24
CA ASP A 410 29.89 8.49 -2.76
C ASP A 410 29.58 7.03 -2.37
N PRO A 411 30.52 6.09 -2.54
CA PRO A 411 30.31 4.71 -2.14
C PRO A 411 29.87 4.59 -0.67
N ALA A 412 28.82 3.82 -0.42
CA ALA A 412 28.27 3.58 0.90
C ALA A 412 27.66 2.18 1.00
N THR A 413 27.70 1.59 2.18
CA THR A 413 26.99 0.35 2.54
C THR A 413 25.55 0.66 2.98
N PRO A 414 24.62 -0.31 2.92
CA PRO A 414 23.29 -0.16 3.52
C PRO A 414 23.36 0.23 5.01
N GLU A 415 24.30 -0.32 5.77
CA GLU A 415 24.52 -0.03 7.18
C GLU A 415 24.96 1.42 7.43
N GLU A 416 25.89 1.96 6.64
CA GLU A 416 26.29 3.38 6.74
C GLU A 416 25.13 4.32 6.40
N LEU A 417 24.30 3.95 5.42
CA LEU A 417 23.09 4.71 5.10
C LEU A 417 22.07 4.64 6.24
N LEU A 418 21.96 3.50 6.93
CA LEU A 418 21.06 3.33 8.07
C LEU A 418 21.38 4.27 9.23
N GLU A 419 22.66 4.54 9.50
CA GLU A 419 23.10 5.44 10.58
C GLU A 419 22.56 6.86 10.43
N THR A 420 22.28 7.28 9.19
CA THR A 420 21.79 8.64 8.86
C THR A 420 20.36 8.65 8.34
N PHE A 421 19.71 7.50 8.23
CA PHE A 421 18.36 7.37 7.68
C PHE A 421 17.31 7.85 8.69
N ASP A 422 16.54 8.88 8.30
CA ASP A 422 15.37 9.34 9.05
C ASP A 422 14.08 8.86 8.37
N LEU A 423 13.41 7.91 9.02
CA LEU A 423 12.13 7.38 8.56
C LEU A 423 11.05 8.47 8.45
N ALA A 424 11.07 9.47 9.32
CA ALA A 424 10.08 10.55 9.30
C ALA A 424 10.23 11.44 8.05
N ALA A 425 11.43 11.48 7.48
CA ALA A 425 11.72 12.22 6.26
C ALA A 425 11.28 11.47 4.99
N LEU A 426 11.00 10.17 5.06
CA LEU A 426 10.67 9.32 3.89
C LEU A 426 9.64 9.91 2.90
N PRO A 427 8.54 10.57 3.34
CA PRO A 427 7.58 11.20 2.42
C PRO A 427 8.16 12.38 1.62
N THR A 428 9.29 12.92 2.06
CA THR A 428 9.93 14.13 1.52
C THR A 428 11.33 13.89 0.93
N ILE A 429 11.85 12.66 0.99
CA ILE A 429 13.18 12.31 0.46
C ILE A 429 13.24 12.48 -1.06
N PHE A 430 12.17 12.13 -1.77
CA PHE A 430 12.19 12.03 -3.23
C PHE A 430 11.66 13.31 -3.89
N ASP A 431 12.48 13.94 -4.73
CA ASP A 431 12.09 15.13 -5.51
C ASP A 431 10.91 14.87 -6.48
N ASP A 432 10.91 13.69 -7.10
CA ASP A 432 9.86 13.23 -8.02
C ASP A 432 9.32 11.90 -7.50
N LEU A 433 8.05 11.91 -7.08
CA LEU A 433 7.39 10.75 -6.48
C LEU A 433 7.07 9.63 -7.49
N VAL A 434 7.24 9.88 -8.80
CA VAL A 434 6.90 8.93 -9.87
C VAL A 434 8.15 8.33 -10.50
N GLN A 435 9.14 9.16 -10.85
CA GLN A 435 10.32 8.71 -11.58
C GLN A 435 11.61 9.40 -11.11
N VAL A 436 12.66 8.61 -10.90
CA VAL A 436 14.03 9.10 -10.70
C VAL A 436 14.84 8.75 -11.95
N ARG A 437 15.51 9.75 -12.53
CA ARG A 437 16.35 9.52 -13.72
C ARG A 437 17.67 8.86 -13.31
N TRP A 438 18.01 7.77 -13.99
CA TRP A 438 19.32 7.18 -13.99
C TRP A 438 20.33 8.12 -14.67
N ARG A 439 21.46 8.43 -14.03
CA ARG A 439 22.48 9.36 -14.56
C ARG A 439 23.87 8.77 -14.46
#